data_AF-A0AAV2NFK1-F1
#
_entry.id   AF-A0AAV2NFK1-F1
#
_cell.length_a   1.000
_cell.length_b   1.000
_cell.length_c   1.000
_cell.angle_alpha   90.00
_cell.angle_beta   90.00
_cell.angle_gamma   90.00
#
_symmetry.space_group_name_H-M   'P 1'
#
loop_
_entity.id
_entity.type
_entity.pdbx_description
1 polymer ?
#
loop_
_entity_poly.entity_id
_entity_poly.type
_entity_poly.pdbx_seq_one_letter_code
_entity_poly.pdbx_strand_id
1 'polypeptide(L)'
;MRNQRGIGAITGTSENTGRNTRQFIDDDQGLQRRCAVDTTLMIHFFGKDGTNELRYEDFRRFMENLQHEILELEFHEFSKGHDTINELDFAKILLRYTYLEPDE
;
A
#
# COMPACT_ATOMS: atom_id res chain seq x y z
N MET A 1 -54.61 -37.88 37.18
CA MET A 1 -53.91 -37.42 38.40
C MET A 1 -52.91 -36.34 38.01
N ARG A 2 -52.90 -35.22 38.75
CA ARG A 2 -52.09 -34.00 38.51
C ARG A 2 -50.88 -34.01 39.44
N ASN A 3 -49.67 -33.96 38.89
CA ASN A 3 -48.42 -33.77 39.65
C ASN A 3 -47.43 -33.00 38.72
N GLN A 4 -47.38 -31.66 38.71
CA GLN A 4 -46.53 -30.72 39.49
C GLN A 4 -44.99 -30.75 39.24
N ARG A 5 -44.50 -29.56 38.81
CA ARG A 5 -43.19 -28.90 39.04
C ARG A 5 -42.03 -29.11 38.05
N GLY A 6 -41.88 -28.12 37.16
CA GLY A 6 -40.75 -27.18 37.04
C GLY A 6 -39.31 -27.71 37.01
N ILE A 7 -38.64 -27.52 35.86
CA ILE A 7 -37.18 -27.35 35.75
C ILE A 7 -36.93 -26.25 34.70
N GLY A 8 -36.17 -25.22 35.09
CA GLY A 8 -35.87 -24.04 34.29
C GLY A 8 -34.95 -24.33 33.11
N ALA A 9 -35.26 -23.72 31.97
CA ALA A 9 -34.37 -23.63 30.82
C ALA A 9 -33.66 -22.26 30.87
N ILE A 10 -32.50 -22.24 31.52
CA ILE A 10 -31.43 -21.32 31.17
C ILE A 10 -30.96 -21.70 29.76
N THR A 11 -31.33 -20.91 28.76
CA THR A 11 -30.65 -20.92 27.46
C THR A 11 -29.90 -19.60 27.35
N GLY A 12 -28.59 -19.68 27.48
CA GLY A 12 -27.70 -18.56 27.22
C GLY A 12 -27.80 -18.19 25.75
N THR A 13 -28.26 -16.98 25.47
CA THR A 13 -28.05 -16.34 24.17
C THR A 13 -26.61 -15.85 24.11
N SER A 14 -25.72 -16.66 23.56
CA SER A 14 -24.39 -16.23 23.13
C SER A 14 -24.14 -16.75 21.73
N GLU A 15 -24.65 -16.03 20.74
CA GLU A 15 -24.15 -16.10 19.37
C GLU A 15 -24.04 -14.67 18.83
N ASN A 16 -22.94 -13.99 19.19
CA ASN A 16 -22.45 -12.83 18.47
C ASN A 16 -21.06 -13.13 17.92
N THR A 17 -21.01 -14.05 16.96
CA THR A 17 -19.80 -14.33 16.16
C THR A 17 -20.22 -14.47 14.71
N GLY A 18 -20.55 -13.32 14.12
CA GLY A 18 -20.95 -13.19 12.72
C GLY A 18 -20.40 -11.94 12.05
N ARG A 19 -19.22 -11.47 12.47
CA ARG A 19 -18.48 -10.39 11.77
C ARG A 19 -17.01 -10.75 11.70
N ASN A 20 -16.61 -11.43 10.64
CA ASN A 20 -15.36 -11.18 9.90
C ASN A 20 -15.10 -12.28 8.85
N THR A 21 -16.03 -12.44 7.91
CA THR A 21 -15.82 -13.32 6.75
C THR A 21 -16.35 -12.70 5.46
N ARG A 22 -16.07 -11.40 5.29
CA ARG A 22 -16.10 -10.73 3.98
C ARG A 22 -14.81 -9.90 3.96
N GLN A 23 -13.92 -9.96 2.99
CA GLN A 23 -14.12 -10.26 1.58
C GLN A 23 -12.72 -10.41 0.96
N PHE A 24 -12.27 -11.62 0.67
CA PHE A 24 -11.16 -11.80 -0.26
C PHE A 24 -11.80 -11.82 -1.65
N ILE A 25 -11.53 -10.79 -2.46
CA ILE A 25 -11.90 -10.79 -3.87
C ILE A 25 -10.68 -11.35 -4.59
N ASP A 26 -10.86 -12.50 -5.23
CA ASP A 26 -9.87 -13.10 -6.13
C ASP A 26 -10.07 -12.42 -7.48
N ASP A 27 -9.36 -11.32 -7.72
CA ASP A 27 -9.27 -10.74 -9.05
C ASP A 27 -7.97 -11.16 -9.72
N ASP A 28 -8.06 -11.66 -10.96
CA ASP A 28 -6.94 -12.12 -11.79
C ASP A 28 -5.95 -10.98 -12.15
N GLN A 29 -6.07 -9.80 -11.54
CA GLN A 29 -5.32 -8.58 -11.81
C GLN A 29 -4.21 -8.31 -10.77
N GLY A 30 -4.05 -9.18 -9.76
CA GLY A 30 -2.82 -9.31 -8.98
C GLY A 30 -2.35 -8.09 -8.16
N LEU A 31 -3.12 -7.01 -8.09
CA LEU A 31 -2.70 -5.78 -7.43
C LEU A 31 -3.50 -5.46 -6.15
N GLN A 32 -4.64 -6.10 -5.90
CA GLN A 32 -5.43 -5.82 -4.70
C GLN A 32 -6.07 -7.09 -4.12
N ARG A 33 -5.32 -7.80 -3.26
CA ARG A 33 -5.96 -8.20 -2.00
C ARG A 33 -6.44 -6.89 -1.40
N ARG A 34 -7.74 -6.59 -1.41
CA ARG A 34 -8.29 -5.44 -0.67
C ARG A 34 -7.97 -5.66 0.80
N CYS A 35 -6.77 -5.25 1.21
CA CYS A 35 -6.39 -5.15 2.59
C CYS A 35 -7.34 -4.08 3.12
N ALA A 36 -8.20 -4.44 4.07
CA ALA A 36 -9.07 -3.49 4.78
C ALA A 36 -8.22 -2.58 5.69
N VAL A 37 -7.09 -2.11 5.18
CA VAL A 37 -6.09 -1.30 5.85
C VAL A 37 -6.00 -0.03 5.03
N ASP A 38 -6.41 1.06 5.66
CA ASP A 38 -6.29 2.39 5.08
C ASP A 38 -4.81 2.73 4.96
N THR A 39 -4.27 2.60 3.75
CA THR A 39 -2.89 2.96 3.48
C THR A 39 -2.76 4.47 3.30
N THR A 40 -1.57 5.00 3.55
CA THR A 40 -1.29 6.43 3.39
C THR A 40 -1.63 6.94 1.98
N LEU A 41 -1.25 6.21 0.92
CA LEU A 41 -1.56 6.59 -0.46
C LEU A 41 -3.06 6.52 -0.75
N MET A 42 -3.76 5.52 -0.21
CA MET A 42 -5.21 5.44 -0.36
C MET A 42 -5.92 6.62 0.30
N ILE A 43 -5.60 6.93 1.56
CA ILE A 43 -6.19 8.06 2.26
C ILE A 43 -5.83 9.38 1.55
N HIS A 44 -4.59 9.51 1.07
CA HIS A 44 -4.10 10.73 0.43
C HIS A 44 -4.82 11.04 -0.88
N PHE A 45 -5.02 10.05 -1.75
CA PHE A 45 -5.65 10.27 -3.06
C PHE A 45 -7.17 10.12 -3.06
N PHE A 46 -7.69 9.15 -2.30
CA PHE A 46 -9.09 8.75 -2.37
C PHE A 46 -9.89 9.09 -1.11
N GLY A 47 -9.25 9.67 -0.09
CA GLY A 47 -9.89 10.01 1.19
C GLY A 47 -10.03 8.79 2.11
N LYS A 48 -10.46 9.03 3.35
CA LYS A 48 -10.64 7.96 4.36
C LYS A 48 -11.78 7.00 4.04
N ASP A 49 -12.75 7.47 3.26
CA ASP A 49 -13.92 6.73 2.80
C ASP A 49 -13.75 6.18 1.38
N GLY A 50 -12.64 6.53 0.69
CA GLY A 50 -12.33 6.07 -0.66
C GLY A 50 -13.27 6.63 -1.74
N THR A 51 -13.98 7.73 -1.45
CA THR A 51 -14.98 8.29 -2.36
C THR A 51 -14.43 9.40 -3.26
N ASN A 52 -13.26 9.96 -2.93
CA ASN A 52 -12.63 10.97 -3.78
C ASN A 52 -12.06 10.31 -5.05
N GLU A 53 -11.98 11.09 -6.13
CA GLU A 53 -11.38 10.65 -7.38
C GLU A 53 -10.00 11.26 -7.58
N LEU A 54 -9.05 10.46 -8.08
CA LEU A 54 -7.72 10.92 -8.45
C LEU A 54 -7.73 11.41 -9.90
N ARG A 55 -7.61 12.72 -10.10
CA ARG A 55 -7.51 13.32 -11.44
C ARG A 55 -6.11 13.12 -12.01
N TYR A 56 -6.02 13.06 -13.34
CA TYR A 56 -4.75 12.91 -14.05
C TYR A 56 -3.71 13.97 -13.64
N GLU A 57 -4.11 15.24 -13.50
CA GLU A 57 -3.18 16.32 -13.12
C GLU A 57 -2.59 16.13 -11.71
N ASP A 58 -3.38 15.59 -10.78
CA ASP A 58 -2.92 15.31 -9.42
C ASP A 58 -1.99 14.09 -9.40
N PHE A 59 -2.31 13.06 -10.17
CA PHE A 59 -1.43 11.91 -10.37
C PHE A 59 -0.09 12.30 -11.02
N ARG A 60 -0.13 13.06 -12.12
CA ARG A 60 1.06 13.54 -12.83
C ARG A 60 1.96 14.35 -11.89
N ARG A 61 1.41 15.32 -11.17
CA ARG A 61 2.15 16.14 -10.21
C ARG A 61 2.79 15.28 -9.10
N PHE A 62 2.05 14.29 -8.59
CA PHE A 62 2.60 13.38 -7.58
C PHE A 62 3.79 12.58 -8.13
N MET A 63 3.66 12.02 -9.33
CA MET A 63 4.73 11.27 -9.97
C MET A 63 5.95 12.14 -10.25
N GLU A 64 5.76 13.38 -10.72
CA GLU A 64 6.84 14.36 -10.93
C GLU A 64 7.59 14.67 -9.62
N ASN A 65 6.85 14.92 -8.53
CA ASN A 65 7.46 15.16 -7.22
C ASN A 65 8.23 13.93 -6.72
N LEU A 66 7.65 12.74 -6.85
CA LEU A 66 8.29 11.49 -6.44
C LEU A 66 9.59 11.25 -7.22
N GLN A 67 9.57 11.47 -8.53
CA GLN A 67 10.76 11.36 -9.37
C GLN A 67 11.83 12.38 -8.99
N HIS A 68 11.43 13.60 -8.64
CA HIS A 68 12.36 14.64 -8.16
C HIS A 68 13.02 14.25 -6.84
N GLU A 69 12.24 13.76 -5.86
CA GLU A 69 12.76 13.30 -4.57
C GLU A 69 13.73 12.12 -4.74
N ILE A 70 13.40 11.15 -5.60
CA ILE A 70 14.31 10.04 -5.91
C ILE A 70 15.59 10.58 -6.52
N LEU A 71 15.51 11.43 -7.54
CA LEU A 71 16.68 12.01 -8.21
C LEU A 71 17.58 12.79 -7.23
N GLU A 72 17.00 13.56 -6.32
CA GLU A 72 17.73 14.29 -5.28
C GLU A 72 18.44 13.34 -4.32
N LEU A 73 17.78 12.26 -3.89
CA LEU A 73 18.39 11.22 -3.06
C LEU A 73 19.55 10.52 -3.76
N GLU A 74 19.41 10.18 -5.04
CA GLU A 74 20.50 9.59 -5.82
C GLU A 74 21.68 10.56 -5.93
N PHE A 75 21.42 11.81 -6.28
CA PHE A 75 22.46 12.82 -6.36
C PHE A 75 23.20 12.95 -5.03
N HIS A 76 22.47 13.06 -3.91
CA HIS A 76 23.06 13.20 -2.59
C HIS A 76 23.87 11.97 -2.15
N GLU A 77 23.37 10.76 -2.45
CA GLU A 77 24.06 9.49 -2.18
C GLU A 77 25.42 9.44 -2.90
N PHE A 78 25.43 9.77 -4.20
CA PHE A 78 26.63 9.67 -5.03
C PHE A 78 27.57 10.88 -4.92
N SER A 79 27.05 12.07 -4.64
CA SER A 79 27.86 13.26 -4.38
C SER A 79 28.50 13.26 -3.00
N LYS A 80 28.12 12.32 -2.12
CA LYS A 80 28.62 12.21 -0.73
C LYS A 80 28.39 13.49 0.08
N GLY A 81 27.27 14.17 -0.18
CA GLY A 81 26.90 15.42 0.47
C GLY A 81 27.54 16.69 -0.11
N HIS A 82 28.25 16.59 -1.25
CA HIS A 82 28.70 17.76 -2.01
C HIS A 82 27.61 18.29 -2.95
N ASP A 83 27.65 19.58 -3.26
CA ASP A 83 26.73 20.24 -4.21
C ASP A 83 27.06 19.91 -5.68
N THR A 84 28.12 19.15 -5.93
CA THR A 84 28.58 18.75 -7.26
C THR A 84 28.93 17.27 -7.27
N ILE A 85 28.66 16.59 -8.39
CA ILE A 85 29.04 15.20 -8.64
C ILE A 85 30.19 15.13 -9.65
N ASN A 86 31.10 14.17 -9.48
CA ASN A 86 32.14 13.91 -10.48
C ASN A 86 31.64 13.00 -11.61
N GLU A 87 32.36 12.95 -12.72
CA GLU A 87 31.99 12.18 -13.90
C GLU A 87 31.79 10.68 -13.62
N LEU A 88 32.67 10.07 -12.81
CA LEU A 88 32.59 8.64 -12.49
C LEU A 88 31.33 8.31 -11.70
N ASP A 89 30.99 9.12 -10.70
CA ASP A 89 29.80 8.91 -9.88
C ASP A 89 28.52 9.23 -10.66
N PHE A 90 28.56 10.22 -11.56
CA PHE A 90 27.46 10.46 -12.51
C PHE A 90 27.24 9.25 -13.44
N ALA A 91 28.31 8.67 -13.99
CA ALA A 91 28.22 7.48 -14.83
C ALA A 91 27.60 6.29 -14.08
N LYS A 92 27.93 6.12 -12.79
CA LYS A 92 27.33 5.06 -11.95
C LYS A 92 25.82 5.25 -11.76
N ILE A 93 25.34 6.49 -11.57
CA ILE A 93 23.89 6.77 -11.49
C ILE A 93 23.21 6.27 -12.77
N LEU A 94 23.75 6.64 -13.95
CA LEU A 94 23.15 6.28 -15.23
C LEU A 94 23.10 4.76 -15.47
N LEU A 95 24.12 4.03 -15.02
CA LEU A 95 24.24 2.60 -15.27
C LEU A 95 23.58 1.72 -14.19
N ARG A 96 23.16 2.29 -13.06
CA ARG A 96 22.64 1.53 -11.91
C ARG A 96 21.45 0.62 -12.25
N TYR A 97 20.60 1.06 -13.17
CA TYR A 97 19.42 0.31 -13.62
C TYR A 97 19.55 -0.21 -15.06
N THR A 98 20.79 -0.33 -15.56
CA THR A 98 21.07 -0.96 -16.85
C THR A 98 21.52 -2.39 -16.66
N TYR A 99 21.08 -3.29 -17.55
CA TYR A 99 21.60 -4.65 -17.61
C TYR A 99 22.86 -4.63 -18.46
N LEU A 100 24.02 -4.83 -17.83
CA LEU A 100 25.28 -5.03 -18.53
C LEU A 100 25.54 -6.54 -18.51
N GLU A 101 25.28 -7.20 -19.63
CA GLU A 101 25.79 -8.55 -19.83
C GLU A 101 27.32 -8.44 -19.93
N PRO A 102 28.10 -9.09 -19.06
CA PRO A 102 29.53 -9.19 -19.26
C PRO A 102 29.76 -10.04 -20.52
N ASP A 103 30.47 -9.50 -21.51
CA ASP A 103 30.94 -10.27 -22.66
C ASP A 103 31.78 -11.47 -22.15
N GLU A 104 31.46 -12.68 -22.63
CA GLU A 104 32.18 -13.94 -22.33
C GLU A 104 33.69 -13.89 -22.66
#